data_AF-A0A966I8E8-F1
#
_entry.id   AF-A0A966I8E8-F1
#
_cell.length_a   1.000
_cell.length_b   1.000
_cell.length_c   1.000
_cell.angle_alpha   90.00
_cell.angle_beta   90.00
_cell.angle_gamma   90.00
#
_symmetry.space_group_name_H-M   'P 1'
#
loop_
_entity.id
_entity.type
_entity.pdbx_description
1 polymer ?
#
loop_
_entity_poly.entity_id
_entity_poly.type
_entity_poly.pdbx_seq_one_letter_code
_entity_poly.pdbx_strand_id
1 'polypeptide(L)'
;ESERFGTVADLLRDGVLTVRYPIDDVKYLAPGERFLVGAVAAPSGIRGDTPVLESKVRVPPDMFGGDAVAAVQRVSCPDFEDPVRTLRVNGDPIDTGLLRPLFDDRAGLLRVVLVPLVVGLGLLFLLAATRVLVTGAIRGMRQSRQRESR
;
A
#
# COMPACT_ATOMS: atom_id res chain seq x y z
N GLU A 1 21.96 28.08 21.72
CA GLU A 1 22.21 26.63 21.62
C GLU A 1 23.47 26.35 20.82
N SER A 2 24.23 25.30 21.15
CA SER A 2 25.22 24.73 20.22
C SER A 2 24.51 23.72 19.34
N GLU A 3 24.24 24.09 18.10
CA GLU A 3 23.75 23.16 17.09
C GLU A 3 24.86 22.14 16.82
N ARG A 4 24.75 20.93 17.40
CA ARG A 4 25.66 19.82 17.12
C ARG A 4 25.29 19.27 15.75
N PHE A 5 25.89 19.81 14.70
CA PHE A 5 25.82 19.19 13.39
C PHE A 5 26.69 17.92 13.39
N GLY A 6 26.09 16.77 13.16
CA GLY A 6 26.83 15.55 12.83
C GLY A 6 27.34 15.63 11.38
N THR A 7 28.52 15.09 11.12
CA THR A 7 28.98 14.87 9.74
C THR A 7 28.44 13.54 9.24
N VAL A 8 27.98 13.51 7.99
CA VAL A 8 27.59 12.27 7.30
C VAL A 8 28.68 11.77 6.36
N ALA A 9 29.81 12.46 6.26
CA ALA A 9 30.88 12.17 5.28
C ALA A 9 31.34 10.71 5.30
N ASP A 10 31.47 10.12 6.48
CA ASP A 10 31.95 8.74 6.66
C ASP A 10 30.92 7.68 6.22
N LEU A 11 29.65 8.08 6.11
CA LEU A 11 28.51 7.27 5.68
C LEU A 11 28.25 7.36 4.17
N LEU A 12 28.88 8.30 3.46
CA LEU A 12 28.80 8.36 2.01
C LEU A 12 29.55 7.17 1.38
N ARG A 13 28.91 6.59 0.37
CA ARG A 13 29.49 5.56 -0.51
C ARG A 13 29.22 5.96 -1.95
N ASP A 14 30.27 6.21 -2.72
CA ASP A 14 30.18 6.62 -4.13
C ASP A 14 29.30 7.85 -4.39
N GLY A 15 29.31 8.81 -3.46
CA GLY A 15 28.47 10.01 -3.54
C GLY A 15 27.00 9.78 -3.18
N VAL A 16 26.64 8.55 -2.80
CA VAL A 16 25.29 8.17 -2.38
C VAL A 16 25.26 7.98 -0.87
N LEU A 17 24.24 8.53 -0.23
CA LEU A 17 23.95 8.32 1.18
C LEU A 17 22.85 7.28 1.31
N THR A 18 23.15 6.15 1.95
CA THR A 18 22.20 5.06 2.12
C THR A 18 21.47 5.21 3.46
N VAL A 19 20.15 5.30 3.40
CA VAL A 19 19.27 5.31 4.58
C VAL A 19 18.47 4.01 4.61
N ARG A 20 18.51 3.32 5.74
CA ARG A 20 17.77 2.10 5.97
C ARG A 20 16.41 2.42 6.57
N TYR A 21 15.41 1.69 6.12
CA TYR A 21 14.06 1.70 6.68
C TYR A 21 13.75 0.33 7.30
N PRO A 22 12.92 0.29 8.35
CA PRO A 22 12.28 -0.95 8.78
C PRO A 22 11.53 -1.61 7.62
N ILE A 23 11.53 -2.95 7.58
CA ILE A 23 10.95 -3.76 6.49
C ILE A 23 9.48 -3.39 6.21
N ASP A 24 8.73 -3.01 7.24
CA ASP A 24 7.32 -2.69 7.12
C ASP A 24 7.01 -1.28 6.61
N ASP A 25 8.01 -0.40 6.55
CA ASP A 25 7.83 1.03 6.25
C ASP A 25 8.11 1.36 4.78
N VAL A 26 8.93 0.56 4.09
CA VAL A 26 9.31 0.79 2.68
C VAL A 26 8.11 0.78 1.71
N LYS A 27 7.03 0.06 2.05
CA LYS A 27 5.84 -0.08 1.20
C LYS A 27 5.05 1.22 1.03
N TYR A 28 5.29 2.22 1.88
CA TYR A 28 4.61 3.52 1.82
C TYR A 28 5.40 4.55 1.00
N LEU A 29 6.58 4.18 0.49
CA LEU A 29 7.43 5.03 -0.34
C LEU A 29 7.30 4.61 -1.80
N ALA A 30 6.76 5.48 -2.63
CA ALA A 30 6.62 5.22 -4.06
C ALA A 30 7.93 5.51 -4.80
N PRO A 31 8.34 4.64 -5.76
CA PRO A 31 9.47 4.92 -6.63
C PRO A 31 9.28 6.22 -7.41
N GLY A 32 10.32 7.04 -7.51
CA GLY A 32 10.30 8.32 -8.24
C GLY A 32 9.69 9.50 -7.48
N GLU A 33 9.15 9.28 -6.28
CA GLU A 33 8.73 10.36 -5.39
C GLU A 33 9.92 10.94 -4.61
N ARG A 34 9.79 12.22 -4.23
CA ARG A 34 10.78 12.94 -3.42
C ARG A 34 10.25 13.09 -2.01
N PHE A 35 11.14 12.94 -1.03
CA PHE A 35 10.80 12.97 0.39
C PHE A 35 11.86 13.75 1.17
N LEU A 36 11.44 14.32 2.30
CA LEU A 36 12.34 14.85 3.32
C LEU A 36 12.66 13.71 4.28
N VAL A 37 13.93 13.35 4.42
CA VAL A 37 14.35 12.18 5.20
C VAL A 37 15.07 12.65 6.46
N GLY A 38 14.39 12.59 7.60
CA GLY A 38 15.03 12.64 8.90
C GLY A 38 15.62 11.29 9.25
N ALA A 39 16.92 11.23 9.53
CA ALA A 39 17.62 9.98 9.82
C ALA A 39 18.58 10.14 11.01
N VAL A 40 18.79 9.06 11.75
CA VAL A 40 19.73 8.99 12.87
C VAL A 40 20.77 7.91 12.60
N ALA A 41 22.00 8.12 13.06
CA ALA A 41 23.02 7.08 13.06
C ALA A 41 22.62 6.01 14.09
N ALA A 42 22.10 4.88 13.60
CA ALA A 42 21.82 3.73 14.41
C ALA A 42 23.09 2.88 14.55
N PRO A 43 23.41 2.37 15.75
CA PRO A 43 24.43 1.35 15.88
C PRO A 43 24.03 0.14 15.01
N SER A 44 24.92 -0.29 14.13
CA SER A 44 24.70 -1.44 13.27
C SER A 44 24.52 -2.70 14.12
N GLY A 45 23.28 -3.17 14.23
CA GLY A 45 22.99 -4.47 14.83
C GLY A 45 23.75 -5.61 14.12
N ILE A 46 24.33 -6.50 14.92
CA ILE A 46 24.86 -7.86 14.62
C ILE A 46 25.75 -8.03 13.35
N ARG A 47 26.55 -7.07 12.89
CA ARG A 47 27.72 -7.41 12.02
C ARG A 47 28.74 -6.30 11.69
N GLY A 48 28.64 -5.09 12.23
CA GLY A 48 29.55 -4.03 11.76
C GLY A 48 29.86 -2.99 12.82
N ASP A 49 31.07 -2.46 12.75
CA ASP A 49 31.52 -1.30 13.53
C ASP A 49 31.12 0.03 12.84
N THR A 50 30.59 -0.04 11.61
CA THR A 50 30.16 1.12 10.84
C THR A 50 28.70 1.46 11.10
N PRO A 51 28.40 2.65 11.66
CA PRO A 51 27.03 3.09 11.88
C PRO A 51 26.25 3.14 10.55
N VAL A 52 24.94 2.95 10.61
CA VAL A 52 24.05 3.04 9.45
C VAL A 52 23.00 4.10 9.74
N LEU A 53 22.64 4.90 8.74
CA LEU A 53 21.53 5.84 8.88
C LEU A 53 20.21 5.09 8.83
N GLU A 54 19.37 5.31 9.83
CA GLU A 54 18.05 4.72 9.92
C GLU A 54 16.98 5.81 9.98
N SER A 55 15.90 5.59 9.24
CA SER A 55 14.72 6.45 9.22
C SER A 55 13.46 5.58 9.22
N LYS A 56 12.35 6.15 9.67
CA LYS A 56 11.04 5.48 9.71
C LYS A 56 9.97 6.37 9.09
N VAL A 57 8.89 5.74 8.68
CA VAL A 57 7.71 6.40 8.11
C VAL A 57 6.60 6.48 9.15
N ARG A 58 6.49 5.46 10.01
CA ARG A 58 5.48 5.40 11.08
C ARG A 58 6.00 5.98 12.39
N VAL A 59 5.11 6.64 13.12
CA VAL A 59 5.33 6.96 14.53
C VAL A 59 5.01 5.69 15.33
N PRO A 60 5.94 5.20 16.19
CA PRO A 60 5.62 4.10 17.09
C PRO A 60 4.38 4.48 17.91
N PRO A 61 3.39 3.58 18.06
CA PRO A 61 2.24 3.87 18.90
C PRO A 61 2.72 4.15 20.32
N ASP A 62 2.15 5.18 20.94
CA ASP A 62 2.37 5.46 22.35
C ASP A 62 2.05 4.20 23.16
N MET A 63 2.98 3.80 24.02
CA MET A 63 2.86 2.61 24.85
C MET A 63 1.88 2.89 25.99
N PHE A 64 0.58 2.94 25.67
CA PHE A 64 -0.49 3.03 26.67
C PHE A 64 -0.68 1.66 27.32
N GLY A 65 0.16 1.31 28.30
CA GLY A 65 0.04 -0.01 28.93
C GLY A 65 0.98 -0.34 30.09
N GLY A 66 1.66 0.64 30.68
CA GLY A 66 2.44 0.46 31.90
C GLY A 66 1.85 1.32 33.02
N ASP A 67 1.66 0.72 34.20
CA ASP A 67 1.26 1.41 35.44
C ASP A 67 2.00 2.75 35.59
N ALA A 68 1.26 3.85 35.43
CA ALA A 68 1.75 5.20 35.66
C ALA A 68 0.66 6.03 36.34
N VAL A 69 0.44 5.75 37.61
CA VAL A 69 0.14 6.79 38.59
C VAL A 69 1.34 7.73 38.72
N ALA A 70 1.19 8.99 38.33
CA ALA A 70 1.48 10.14 39.20
C ALA A 70 1.32 11.50 38.49
N ALA A 71 0.35 12.24 39.00
CA ALA A 71 0.43 13.66 39.34
C ALA A 71 0.64 14.71 38.23
N VAL A 72 -0.49 15.31 37.86
CA VAL A 72 -0.72 16.77 37.94
C VAL A 72 0.53 17.65 37.82
N GLN A 73 0.93 17.97 36.59
CA GLN A 73 1.41 19.31 36.29
C GLN A 73 0.77 19.76 34.98
N ARG A 74 0.01 20.87 35.03
CA ARG A 74 -0.59 21.54 33.87
C ARG A 74 0.49 22.28 33.08
N VAL A 75 1.51 21.57 32.65
CA VAL A 75 2.43 22.07 31.63
C VAL A 75 1.91 21.56 30.30
N SER A 76 1.53 22.48 29.42
CA SER A 76 1.32 22.20 28.01
C SER A 76 2.69 21.88 27.42
N CYS A 77 3.15 20.64 27.59
CA CYS A 77 4.32 20.17 26.87
C CYS A 77 3.99 20.25 25.37
N PRO A 78 4.84 20.88 24.54
CA PRO A 78 4.65 20.80 23.10
C PRO A 78 4.66 19.33 22.69
N ASP A 79 3.82 18.98 21.72
CA ASP A 79 3.82 17.64 21.15
C ASP A 79 5.23 17.36 20.60
N PHE A 80 5.90 16.36 21.17
CA PHE A 80 7.23 15.97 20.71
C PHE A 80 7.07 15.23 19.38
N GLU A 81 7.41 15.90 18.29
CA GLU A 81 7.39 15.31 16.97
C GLU A 81 8.74 14.65 16.69
N ASP A 82 8.72 13.35 16.37
CA ASP A 82 9.94 12.57 16.18
C ASP A 82 10.71 13.06 14.93
N PRO A 83 11.92 13.62 15.10
CA PRO A 83 12.69 14.14 13.98
C PRO A 83 13.29 13.04 13.09
N VAL A 84 13.31 11.79 13.57
CA VAL A 84 13.79 10.62 12.82
C VAL A 84 12.64 10.07 12.01
N ARG A 85 12.14 10.85 11.05
CA ARG A 85 11.00 10.45 10.22
C ARG A 85 11.11 10.96 8.80
N THR A 86 10.59 10.18 7.87
CA THR A 86 10.42 10.59 6.48
C THR A 86 9.07 11.27 6.26
N LEU A 87 9.12 12.46 5.66
CA LEU A 87 7.98 13.32 5.37
C LEU A 87 7.89 13.58 3.87
N ARG A 88 6.74 14.04 3.43
CA ARG A 88 6.58 14.59 2.08
C ARG A 88 7.36 15.91 1.95
N VAL A 89 7.64 16.33 0.71
CA VAL A 89 8.35 17.60 0.43
C VAL A 89 7.67 18.84 0.99
N ASN A 90 6.35 18.77 1.23
CA ASN A 90 5.56 19.83 1.84
C ASN A 90 5.57 19.78 3.38
N GLY A 91 6.31 18.86 3.99
CA GLY A 91 6.37 18.65 5.44
C GLY A 91 5.28 17.72 5.98
N ASP A 92 4.33 17.29 5.15
CA ASP A 92 3.25 16.43 5.60
C ASP A 92 3.72 15.02 5.94
N PRO A 93 3.12 14.38 6.97
CA PRO A 93 3.37 12.99 7.26
C PRO A 93 2.97 12.09 6.09
N ILE A 94 3.78 11.08 5.82
CA ILE A 94 3.38 10.00 4.90
C ILE A 94 2.28 9.21 5.60
N ASP A 95 1.09 9.24 5.03
CA ASP A 95 -0.03 8.49 5.61
C ASP A 95 0.17 6.96 5.41
N THR A 96 0.18 6.24 6.52
CA THR A 96 0.42 4.80 6.53
C THR A 96 -0.87 4.02 6.72
N GLY A 97 -2.00 4.64 6.36
CA GLY A 97 -3.33 4.10 6.59
C GLY A 97 -3.52 2.72 5.96
N LEU A 98 -4.17 1.84 6.71
CA LEU A 98 -4.50 0.46 6.30
C LEU A 98 -5.31 0.40 4.99
N LEU A 99 -6.01 1.48 4.65
CA LEU A 99 -6.90 1.55 3.48
C LEU A 99 -6.24 2.13 2.23
N ARG A 100 -5.00 2.65 2.31
CA ARG A 100 -4.30 3.20 1.13
C ARG A 100 -4.24 2.24 -0.06
N PRO A 101 -3.85 0.96 0.13
CA PRO A 101 -3.82 0.00 -0.98
C PRO A 101 -5.19 -0.19 -1.65
N LEU A 102 -6.28 -0.04 -0.89
CA LEU A 102 -7.64 -0.19 -1.40
C LEU A 102 -8.06 0.99 -2.29
N PHE A 103 -7.56 2.20 -1.99
CA PHE A 103 -7.90 3.42 -2.73
C PHE A 103 -6.91 3.76 -3.84
N ASP A 104 -5.69 3.22 -3.80
CA ASP A 104 -4.70 3.37 -4.87
C ASP A 104 -5.12 2.57 -6.11
N ASP A 105 -5.58 1.33 -5.93
CA ASP A 105 -5.98 0.45 -7.03
C ASP A 105 -7.50 0.48 -7.30
N ARG A 106 -8.06 1.68 -7.52
CA ARG A 106 -9.49 1.84 -7.85
C ARG A 106 -9.86 1.07 -9.11
N ALA A 107 -8.94 1.03 -10.08
CA ALA A 107 -9.13 0.32 -11.34
C ALA A 107 -9.15 -1.20 -11.13
N GLY A 108 -8.25 -1.74 -10.31
CA GLY A 108 -8.24 -3.15 -9.91
C GLY A 108 -9.49 -3.54 -9.13
N LEU A 109 -9.94 -2.71 -8.20
CA LEU A 109 -11.17 -2.93 -7.44
C LEU A 109 -12.39 -3.06 -8.37
N LEU A 110 -12.48 -2.14 -9.34
CA LEU A 110 -13.55 -2.13 -10.34
C LEU A 110 -13.46 -3.37 -11.23
N ARG A 111 -12.24 -3.76 -11.64
CA ARG A 111 -12.00 -4.96 -12.45
C ARG A 111 -12.38 -6.25 -11.73
N VAL A 112 -12.10 -6.36 -10.43
CA VAL A 112 -12.46 -7.53 -9.61
C VAL A 112 -13.97 -7.75 -9.55
N VAL A 113 -14.76 -6.68 -9.60
CA VAL A 113 -16.23 -6.78 -9.62
C VAL A 113 -16.77 -6.99 -11.04
N LEU A 114 -16.24 -6.25 -12.02
CA LEU A 114 -16.79 -6.22 -13.37
C LEU A 114 -16.47 -7.50 -14.16
N VAL A 115 -15.29 -8.08 -13.97
CA VAL A 115 -14.87 -9.32 -14.65
C VAL A 115 -15.80 -10.50 -14.35
N PRO A 116 -16.06 -10.91 -13.10
CA PRO A 116 -16.95 -12.04 -12.83
C PRO A 116 -18.38 -11.76 -13.27
N LEU A 117 -18.84 -10.51 -13.18
CA LEU A 117 -20.17 -10.10 -13.63
C LEU A 117 -20.33 -10.27 -15.15
N VAL A 118 -19.37 -9.79 -15.94
CA VAL A 118 -19.37 -9.93 -17.40
C VAL A 118 -19.21 -11.40 -17.81
N VAL A 119 -18.31 -12.14 -17.15
CA VAL A 119 -18.12 -13.57 -17.43
C VAL A 119 -19.40 -14.35 -17.13
N GLY A 120 -20.01 -14.14 -15.98
CA GLY A 120 -21.25 -14.81 -15.59
C GLY A 120 -22.41 -14.50 -16.54
N LEU A 121 -22.64 -13.22 -16.84
CA LEU A 121 -23.68 -12.81 -17.80
C LEU A 121 -23.40 -13.32 -19.20
N GLY A 122 -22.14 -13.29 -19.65
CA GLY A 122 -21.72 -13.80 -20.94
C GLY A 122 -21.98 -15.30 -21.08
N LEU A 123 -21.66 -16.08 -20.04
CA LEU A 123 -21.88 -17.54 -20.02
C LEU A 123 -23.38 -17.88 -20.05
N LEU A 124 -24.18 -17.17 -19.26
CA LEU A 124 -25.64 -17.32 -19.26
C LEU A 124 -26.25 -16.95 -20.61
N PHE A 125 -25.82 -15.84 -21.21
CA PHE A 125 -26.28 -15.41 -22.52
C PHE A 125 -25.95 -16.45 -23.59
N LEU A 126 -24.72 -16.98 -23.58
CA LEU A 126 -24.27 -17.99 -24.54
C LEU A 126 -25.03 -19.31 -24.40
N LEU A 127 -25.30 -19.76 -23.16
CA LEU A 127 -26.15 -20.92 -22.88
C LEU A 127 -27.61 -20.70 -23.33
N ALA A 128 -28.16 -19.50 -23.11
CA ALA A 128 -29.51 -19.17 -23.55
C ALA A 128 -29.62 -19.14 -25.07
N ALA A 129 -28.68 -18.48 -25.76
CA ALA A 129 -28.64 -18.39 -27.20
C ALA A 129 -28.52 -19.77 -27.86
N THR A 130 -27.62 -20.62 -27.37
CA THR A 130 -27.46 -21.99 -27.86
C THR A 130 -28.74 -22.81 -27.64
N ARG A 131 -29.39 -22.73 -26.47
CA ARG A 131 -30.65 -23.42 -26.22
C ARG A 131 -31.74 -23.01 -27.21
N VAL A 132 -31.90 -21.70 -27.47
CA VAL A 132 -32.91 -21.18 -28.41
C VAL A 132 -32.61 -21.63 -29.84
N LEU A 133 -31.35 -21.57 -30.27
CA LEU A 133 -30.93 -22.03 -31.60
C LEU A 133 -31.19 -23.53 -31.80
N VAL A 134 -30.85 -24.36 -30.81
CA VAL A 134 -31.07 -25.82 -30.88
C VAL A 134 -32.57 -26.15 -30.90
N THR A 135 -33.37 -25.52 -30.02
CA THR A 135 -34.83 -25.76 -30.02
C THR A 135 -35.51 -25.25 -31.28
N GLY A 136 -35.04 -24.13 -31.85
CA GLY A 136 -35.47 -23.63 -33.15
C GLY A 136 -35.16 -24.61 -34.29
N ALA A 137 -33.92 -25.11 -34.36
CA ALA A 137 -33.49 -26.07 -35.37
C ALA A 137 -34.29 -27.39 -35.32
N ILE A 138 -34.49 -27.94 -34.12
CA ILE A 138 -35.25 -29.19 -33.94
C ILE A 138 -36.71 -29.03 -34.38
N ARG A 139 -37.35 -27.89 -34.07
CA ARG A 139 -38.73 -27.61 -34.51
C ARG A 139 -38.82 -27.41 -36.03
N GLY A 140 -37.85 -26.72 -36.63
CA GLY A 140 -37.77 -26.51 -38.08
C GLY A 140 -37.65 -27.82 -38.85
N MET A 141 -36.77 -28.74 -38.41
CA MET A 141 -36.62 -30.06 -39.04
C MET A 141 -37.87 -30.96 -38.91
N ARG A 142 -38.64 -30.81 -37.83
CA ARG A 142 -39.90 -31.56 -37.65
C ARG A 142 -40.98 -31.10 -38.64
N GLN A 143 -41.05 -29.80 -38.94
CA GLN A 143 -42.02 -29.27 -39.90
C GLN A 143 -41.68 -29.60 -41.36
N SER A 144 -40.40 -29.65 -41.73
CA SER A 144 -40.00 -30.04 -43.09
C SER A 144 -40.30 -31.51 -43.38
N ARG A 145 -40.04 -32.42 -42.42
CA ARG A 145 -40.31 -33.85 -42.55
C ARG A 145 -41.79 -34.21 -42.69
N GLN A 146 -42.67 -33.39 -42.14
CA GLN A 146 -44.12 -33.60 -42.19
C GLN A 146 -44.75 -33.10 -43.50
N ARG A 147 -44.05 -32.26 -44.26
CA ARG A 147 -44.44 -31.82 -45.61
C ARG A 147 -44.05 -32.81 -46.71
N GLU A 148 -43.09 -33.68 -46.45
CA GLU A 148 -42.58 -34.67 -47.41
C GLU A 148 -43.36 -36.01 -47.34
N SER A 149 -44.17 -36.22 -46.30
CA SER A 149 -44.99 -37.43 -46.14
C SER A 149 -46.48 -37.22 -46.45
N ARG A 150 -46.85 -36.15 -47.17
CA ARG A 150 -48.24 -35.82 -47.51
C ARG A 150 -48.41 -35.61 -49.01
#